data_AF-A0A1B6JWB1-F1
#
_entry.id   AF-A0A1B6JWB1-F1
#
_cell.length_a   1.000
_cell.length_b   1.000
_cell.length_c   1.000
_cell.angle_alpha   90.00
_cell.angle_beta   90.00
_cell.angle_gamma   90.00
#
_symmetry.space_group_name_H-M   'P 1'
#
loop_
_entity.id
_entity.type
_entity.pdbx_description
1 polymer ?
#
loop_
_entity_poly.entity_id
_entity_poly.type
_entity_poly.pdbx_seq_one_letter_code
_entity_poly.pdbx_strand_id
1 'polypeptide(L)'
;PDDIFNADETGLFYQCLPDKTLTFKGDTCHGGKNSKQRVTLLLGTNQIGTVKLKPLMIGKSKNPRCFKGVQSFPMDYTSNKKSWMNSGVFEKWLTDLDRQM
;
A
#
# COMPACT_ATOMS: atom_id res chain seq x y z
N PRO A 1 -12.69 9.83 -22.46
CA PRO A 1 -12.58 10.15 -21.02
C PRO A 1 -12.22 8.93 -20.18
N ASP A 2 -12.77 7.77 -20.55
CA ASP A 2 -12.67 6.54 -19.75
C ASP A 2 -11.32 5.83 -19.86
N ASP A 3 -10.50 6.20 -20.86
CA ASP A 3 -9.15 5.66 -21.12
C ASP A 3 -8.02 6.53 -20.56
N ILE A 4 -8.35 7.57 -19.80
CA ILE A 4 -7.36 8.38 -19.10
C ILE A 4 -7.24 7.83 -17.68
N PHE A 5 -6.08 7.28 -17.34
CA PHE A 5 -5.82 6.70 -16.02
C PHE A 5 -4.86 7.58 -15.21
N ASN A 6 -5.07 7.59 -13.90
CA ASN A 6 -4.10 8.09 -12.94
C ASN A 6 -3.73 6.98 -11.97
N ALA A 7 -2.47 6.94 -11.55
CA ALA A 7 -1.98 6.06 -10.51
C ALA A 7 -1.05 6.83 -9.57
N ASP A 8 -1.18 6.56 -8.27
CA ASP A 8 -0.40 7.25 -7.25
C ASP A 8 -0.03 6.32 -6.08
N GLU A 9 1.05 6.69 -5.39
CA GLU A 9 1.61 5.96 -4.27
C GLU A 9 1.12 6.49 -2.94
N THR A 10 0.77 5.58 -2.04
CA THR A 10 0.45 5.93 -0.65
C THR A 10 1.12 5.02 0.36
N GLY A 11 1.49 5.57 1.51
CA GLY A 11 2.06 4.82 2.63
C GLY A 11 0.96 4.37 3.60
N LEU A 12 0.84 3.05 3.79
CA LEU A 12 -0.06 2.48 4.79
C LEU A 12 0.71 2.08 6.06
N PHE A 13 0.46 2.79 7.16
CA PHE A 13 1.03 2.49 8.47
C PHE A 13 0.09 1.59 9.29
N TYR A 14 0.02 0.31 8.93
CA TYR A 14 -0.96 -0.65 9.43
C TYR A 14 -0.87 -1.00 10.93
N GLN A 15 0.19 -0.57 11.63
CA GLN A 15 0.32 -0.71 13.08
C GLN A 15 0.38 0.65 13.81
N CYS A 16 0.17 1.76 13.09
CA CYS A 16 0.14 3.06 13.74
C CYS A 16 -1.15 3.18 14.55
N LEU A 17 -1.01 3.56 15.83
CA LEU A 17 -2.15 3.90 16.66
C LEU A 17 -2.65 5.30 16.29
N PRO A 18 -3.94 5.61 16.54
CA PRO A 18 -4.42 6.98 16.48
C PRO A 18 -3.64 7.87 17.45
N ASP A 19 -3.44 9.14 17.09
CA ASP A 19 -2.73 10.11 17.94
C ASP A 19 -3.46 10.43 19.26
N LYS A 20 -4.75 10.04 19.36
CA LYS A 20 -5.57 10.13 20.57
C LYS A 20 -6.23 8.79 20.81
N THR A 21 -5.91 8.14 21.93
CA THR A 21 -6.68 7.00 22.44
C THR A 21 -7.98 7.49 23.10
N LEU A 22 -8.90 6.59 23.44
CA LEU A 22 -10.07 6.87 24.29
C LEU A 22 -9.59 7.33 25.67
N THR A 23 -9.19 8.59 25.79
CA THR A 23 -8.85 9.24 27.06
C THR A 23 -10.03 10.08 27.51
N PHE A 24 -10.23 10.21 28.82
CA PHE A 24 -11.26 11.10 29.32
C PHE A 24 -10.93 12.55 28.92
N LYS A 25 -11.97 13.36 28.70
CA LYS A 25 -11.80 14.78 28.35
C LYS A 25 -11.07 15.48 29.51
N GLY A 26 -9.79 15.80 29.30
CA GLY A 26 -8.91 16.41 30.31
C GLY A 26 -7.64 15.60 30.61
N ASP A 27 -7.58 14.33 30.23
CA ASP A 27 -6.39 13.50 30.41
C ASP A 27 -5.35 13.79 29.31
N THR A 28 -4.14 14.10 29.73
CA THR A 28 -2.99 14.20 28.83
C THR A 28 -2.46 12.79 28.54
N CYS A 29 -2.66 12.32 27.30
CA CYS A 29 -2.08 11.07 26.82
C CYS A 29 -0.55 11.21 26.74
N HIS A 30 0.17 10.70 27.73
CA HIS A 30 1.63 10.71 27.77
C HIS A 30 2.20 9.34 27.44
N GLY A 31 3.05 9.28 26.41
CA GLY A 31 3.85 8.10 26.10
C GLY A 31 3.17 7.10 25.16
N GLY A 32 3.55 7.17 23.88
CA GLY A 32 3.27 6.15 22.88
C GLY A 32 4.23 6.31 21.71
N LYS A 33 4.89 5.24 21.28
CA LYS A 33 5.75 5.27 20.08
C LYS A 33 4.91 4.83 18.89
N ASN A 34 4.59 5.76 17.98
CA ASN A 34 3.90 5.43 16.74
C ASN A 34 4.71 4.38 15.97
N SER A 35 4.06 3.24 15.66
CA SER A 35 4.71 2.19 14.89
C SER A 35 5.04 2.72 13.51
N LYS A 36 6.32 2.64 13.14
CA LYS A 36 6.81 3.02 11.81
C LYS A 36 6.70 1.87 10.81
N GLN A 37 5.97 0.80 11.17
CA GLN A 37 5.71 -0.30 10.24
C GLN A 37 4.82 0.20 9.12
N ARG A 38 5.36 0.15 7.91
CA ARG A 38 4.75 0.74 6.72
C ARG A 38 4.87 -0.21 5.55
N VAL A 39 3.82 -0.28 4.75
CA VAL A 39 3.86 -0.79 3.38
C VAL A 39 3.50 0.35 2.43
N THR A 40 4.01 0.31 1.20
CA THR A 40 3.58 1.25 0.16
C THR A 40 2.55 0.57 -0.72
N LEU A 41 1.51 1.28 -1.09
CA LEU A 41 0.48 0.85 -2.03
C LEU A 41 0.56 1.73 -3.27
N LEU A 42 0.54 1.13 -4.44
CA LEU A 42 0.25 1.82 -5.69
C LEU A 42 -1.21 1.53 -6.04
N LEU A 43 -1.99 2.59 -6.23
CA LEU A 43 -3.40 2.53 -6.56
C LEU A 43 -3.63 3.33 -7.83
N GLY A 44 -4.56 2.91 -8.68
CA GLY A 44 -4.91 3.66 -9.88
C GLY A 44 -6.33 3.42 -10.33
N THR A 45 -6.88 4.39 -11.05
CA THR A 45 -8.24 4.33 -11.60
C THR A 45 -8.36 5.24 -12.82
N ASN A 46 -9.35 4.99 -13.67
CA ASN A 46 -9.66 5.91 -14.76
C ASN A 46 -10.25 7.23 -14.26
N GLN A 47 -10.29 8.24 -15.13
CA GLN A 47 -10.72 9.60 -14.81
C GLN A 47 -12.10 9.67 -14.13
N ILE A 48 -13.00 8.77 -14.49
CA ILE A 48 -14.37 8.71 -13.93
C ILE A 48 -14.52 7.75 -12.74
N GLY A 49 -13.46 7.01 -12.38
CA GLY A 49 -13.44 6.12 -11.21
C GLY A 49 -14.16 4.78 -11.37
N THR A 50 -14.63 4.44 -12.58
CA THR A 50 -15.37 3.20 -12.86
C THR A 50 -14.45 1.99 -13.00
N VAL A 51 -13.25 2.18 -13.56
CA VAL A 51 -12.24 1.14 -13.72
C VAL A 51 -11.16 1.35 -12.67
N LYS A 52 -11.04 0.40 -11.74
CA LYS A 52 -10.00 0.40 -10.70
C LYS A 52 -8.90 -0.59 -11.08
N LEU A 53 -7.67 -0.11 -11.15
CA LEU A 53 -6.52 -0.95 -11.42
C LEU A 53 -6.25 -1.87 -10.23
N LYS A 54 -5.76 -3.08 -10.51
CA LYS A 54 -5.35 -4.01 -9.45
C LYS A 54 -4.25 -3.36 -8.60
N PRO A 55 -4.43 -3.24 -7.28
CA PRO A 55 -3.42 -2.62 -6.43
C PRO A 55 -2.10 -3.40 -6.41
N LEU A 56 -1.00 -2.68 -6.20
CA LEU A 56 0.31 -3.28 -5.92
C LEU A 56 0.74 -2.90 -4.49
N MET A 57 1.02 -3.91 -3.67
CA MET A 57 1.63 -3.74 -2.35
C MET A 57 3.14 -3.93 -2.41
N ILE A 58 3.88 -2.98 -1.84
CA ILE A 58 5.33 -3.02 -1.68
C ILE A 58 5.67 -3.12 -0.20
N GLY A 59 6.16 -4.30 0.21
CA GLY A 59 6.62 -4.54 1.57
C GLY A 59 8.15 -4.65 1.68
N LYS A 60 8.62 -4.93 2.90
CA LYS A 60 10.05 -5.07 3.19
C LYS A 60 10.63 -6.44 2.86
N SER A 61 9.87 -7.49 3.20
CA SER A 61 10.34 -8.88 3.14
C SER A 61 9.92 -9.53 1.84
N LYS A 62 10.82 -10.22 1.14
CA LYS A 62 10.44 -11.01 -0.05
C LYS A 62 9.36 -12.04 0.24
N ASN A 63 9.43 -12.68 1.41
CA ASN A 63 8.45 -13.67 1.88
C ASN A 63 7.96 -13.27 3.28
N PRO A 64 6.89 -12.47 3.39
CA PRO A 64 6.31 -12.12 4.68
C PRO A 64 5.78 -13.36 5.40
N ARG A 65 6.09 -13.50 6.70
CA ARG A 65 5.60 -14.64 7.50
C ARG A 65 4.06 -14.69 7.57
N CYS A 66 3.41 -13.54 7.55
CA CYS A 66 1.94 -13.43 7.55
C CYS A 66 1.28 -13.93 6.26
N PHE A 67 2.04 -14.13 5.17
CA PHE A 67 1.50 -14.68 3.92
C PHE A 67 1.58 -16.21 3.87
N LYS A 68 2.16 -16.86 4.89
CA LYS A 68 2.25 -18.32 4.94
C LYS A 68 0.84 -18.91 4.97
N GLY A 69 0.52 -19.73 3.96
CA GLY A 69 -0.79 -20.39 3.82
C GLY A 69 -1.87 -19.52 3.16
N VAL A 70 -1.54 -18.30 2.72
CA VAL A 70 -2.46 -17.48 1.93
C VAL A 70 -2.46 -18.00 0.50
N GLN A 71 -3.60 -18.59 0.08
CA GLN A 71 -3.76 -19.18 -1.26
C GLN A 71 -4.10 -18.14 -2.32
N SER A 72 -4.87 -17.11 -1.95
CA SER A 72 -5.29 -16.03 -2.83
C SER A 72 -5.09 -14.69 -2.13
N PHE A 73 -4.47 -13.74 -2.83
CA PHE A 73 -4.29 -12.37 -2.35
C PHE A 73 -4.93 -11.41 -3.35
N PRO A 74 -5.75 -10.44 -2.92
CA PRO A 74 -6.57 -9.62 -3.83
C PRO A 74 -5.77 -8.58 -4.62
N MET A 75 -4.46 -8.52 -4.41
CA MET A 75 -3.56 -7.51 -4.96
C MET A 75 -2.21 -8.14 -5.26
N ASP A 76 -1.39 -7.48 -6.07
CA ASP A 76 -0.03 -7.96 -6.32
C ASP A 76 0.91 -7.56 -5.19
N TYR A 77 1.98 -8.34 -5.00
CA TYR A 77 2.98 -8.10 -3.97
C TYR A 77 4.39 -8.07 -4.55
N THR A 78 5.17 -7.09 -4.10
CA THR A 78 6.62 -7.08 -4.32
C THR A 78 7.34 -6.59 -3.07
N SER A 79 8.65 -6.83 -3.01
CA SER A 79 9.47 -6.47 -1.87
C SER A 79 10.60 -5.53 -2.25
N ASN A 80 10.79 -4.48 -1.45
CA ASN A 80 11.95 -3.60 -1.49
C ASN A 80 12.45 -3.39 -0.05
N LYS A 81 13.77 -3.36 0.19
CA LYS A 81 14.35 -3.18 1.54
C LYS A 81 13.82 -1.96 2.28
N LYS A 82 13.45 -0.89 1.54
CA LYS A 82 12.85 0.32 2.09
C LYS A 82 11.33 0.25 2.19
N SER A 83 10.67 -0.66 1.46
CA SER A 83 9.20 -0.67 1.24
C SER A 83 8.72 0.61 0.56
N TRP A 84 9.42 1.03 -0.50
CA TRP A 84 9.09 2.17 -1.36
C TRP A 84 9.06 1.70 -2.81
N MET A 85 8.40 2.45 -3.68
CA MET A 85 8.61 2.30 -5.12
C MET A 85 10.06 2.57 -5.52
N ASN A 86 10.46 1.93 -6.60
CA ASN A 86 11.65 2.28 -7.37
C ASN A 86 11.33 2.08 -8.86
N SER A 87 12.21 2.59 -9.74
CA SER A 87 11.99 2.53 -11.19
C SER A 87 11.76 1.11 -11.69
N GLY A 88 12.53 0.11 -11.25
CA GLY A 88 12.35 -1.27 -11.70
C GLY A 88 11.03 -1.91 -11.25
N VAL A 89 10.52 -1.55 -10.07
CA VAL A 89 9.18 -1.98 -9.63
C VAL A 89 8.10 -1.32 -10.48
N PHE A 90 8.25 -0.02 -10.76
CA PHE A 90 7.29 0.74 -11.56
C PHE A 90 7.27 0.28 -13.02
N GLU A 91 8.43 0.10 -13.65
CA GLU A 91 8.57 -0.43 -15.02
C GLU A 91 7.93 -1.80 -15.16
N LYS A 92 8.18 -2.71 -14.20
CA LYS A 92 7.54 -4.02 -14.20
C LYS A 92 6.02 -3.90 -14.08
N TRP A 93 5.52 -3.08 -13.14
CA TRP A 93 4.09 -2.86 -12.96
C TRP A 93 3.44 -2.30 -14.22
N LEU A 94 4.06 -1.30 -14.85
CA LEU A 94 3.56 -0.67 -16.07
C LEU A 94 3.53 -1.66 -17.25
N THR A 95 4.56 -2.50 -17.38
CA THR A 95 4.62 -3.55 -18.41
C THR A 95 3.55 -4.63 -18.18
N ASP A 96 3.31 -5.01 -16.93
CA ASP A 96 2.27 -5.99 -16.60
C ASP A 96 0.86 -5.42 -16.82
N LEU A 97 0.68 -4.12 -16.58
CA LEU A 97 -0.56 -3.40 -16.85
C LEU A 97 -0.86 -3.34 -18.36
N ASP A 98 0.13 -2.96 -19.17
CA ASP A 98 0.03 -2.87 -20.63
C ASP A 98 -0.37 -4.21 -21.27
N ARG A 99 0.09 -5.33 -20.70
CA ARG A 99 -0.29 -6.69 -21.16
C ARG A 99 -1.72 -7.10 -20.80
N GLN A 100 -2.35 -6.42 -19.85
CA GLN A 100 -3.70 -6.73 -19.36
C GLN A 100 -4.78 -5.87 -20.00
N MET A 101 -4.39 -4.74 -20.61
CA MET A 101 -5.28 -3.84 -21.36
C MET A 101 -5.30 -4.23 -22.84
#